data_AF-A0A6I9MM13-F1
#
_entry.id   AF-A0A6I9MM13-F1
#
_cell.length_a   1.000
_cell.length_b   1.000
_cell.length_c   1.000
_cell.angle_alpha   90.00
_cell.angle_beta   90.00
_cell.angle_gamma   90.00
#
_symmetry.space_group_name_H-M   'P 1'
#
loop_
_entity.id
_entity.type
_entity.pdbx_description
1 polymer ?
#
loop_
_entity_poly.entity_id
_entity_poly.type
_entity_poly.pdbx_seq_one_letter_code
_entity_poly.pdbx_strand_id
1 'polypeptide(L)' 'VAISSPFGGEDQQGLVYIFNGFSEGLKEKPSQVISGQWAAGSVPASFGFSLRGNKDLDMNGYPDLIVGAFGVNKAVLY' A
#
# COMPACT_ATOMS: atom_id res chain seq x y z
N VAL A 1 7.08 5.29 -6.53
CA VAL A 1 5.70 4.84 -6.88
C VAL A 1 5.31 3.72 -5.93
N ALA A 2 4.02 3.58 -5.65
CA ALA A 2 3.47 2.44 -4.89
C ALA A 2 2.68 1.54 -5.84
N ILE A 3 2.87 0.22 -5.75
CA ILE A 3 2.18 -0.79 -6.54
C ILE A 3 1.63 -1.84 -5.56
N SER A 4 0.36 -2.23 -5.71
CA SER A 4 -0.28 -3.17 -4.79
C SER A 4 -0.51 -4.55 -5.39
N SER A 5 -0.54 -5.55 -4.51
CA SER A 5 -1.09 -6.88 -4.77
C SER A 5 -2.18 -7.13 -3.72
N PRO A 6 -3.44 -6.73 -3.99
CA PRO A 6 -4.49 -6.71 -2.96
C PRO A 6 -4.90 -8.08 -2.40
N PHE A 7 -4.51 -9.16 -3.07
CA PHE A 7 -4.78 -10.54 -2.68
C PHE A 7 -3.49 -11.34 -2.39
N GLY A 8 -2.33 -10.66 -2.39
CA GLY A 8 -1.04 -11.26 -2.04
C GLY A 8 -0.80 -11.33 -0.53
N GLY A 9 0.34 -11.90 -0.15
CA GLY A 9 0.68 -12.21 1.25
C GLY A 9 0.31 -13.65 1.61
N GLU A 10 0.90 -14.17 2.68
CA GLU A 10 0.68 -15.57 3.11
C GLU A 10 -0.80 -15.82 3.49
N ASP A 11 -1.46 -14.82 4.10
CA ASP A 11 -2.85 -14.88 4.53
C ASP A 11 -3.81 -14.17 3.55
N GLN A 12 -3.34 -13.84 2.34
CA GLN A 12 -4.08 -13.01 1.37
C GLN A 12 -4.54 -11.68 1.96
N GLN A 13 -3.79 -11.14 2.93
CA GLN A 13 -4.12 -9.87 3.59
C GLN A 13 -3.98 -8.66 2.66
N GLY A 14 -3.25 -8.81 1.54
CA GLY A 14 -2.89 -7.74 0.62
C GLY A 14 -1.53 -7.11 0.95
N LEU A 15 -0.80 -6.70 -0.08
CA LEU A 15 0.53 -6.11 0.01
C LEU A 15 0.60 -4.81 -0.81
N VAL A 16 1.38 -3.85 -0.33
CA VAL A 16 1.76 -2.63 -1.07
C VAL A 16 3.27 -2.53 -1.12
N TYR A 17 3.82 -2.48 -2.32
CA TYR A 17 5.24 -2.37 -2.60
C TYR A 17 5.61 -0.93 -2.93
N ILE A 18 6.64 -0.40 -2.28
CA ILE A 18 7.19 0.93 -2.54
C ILE A 18 8.45 0.80 -3.38
N PHE A 19 8.43 1.40 -4.57
CA PHE A 19 9.57 1.46 -5.47
C PHE A 19 10.06 2.90 -5.59
N ASN A 20 11.31 3.15 -5.21
CA ASN A 20 11.92 4.47 -5.41
C ASN A 20 12.42 4.63 -6.84
N GLY A 21 12.34 5.86 -7.35
CA GLY A 21 13.04 6.23 -8.57
C GLY A 21 14.53 6.45 -8.32
N PHE A 22 15.27 6.54 -9.42
CA PHE A 22 16.65 6.98 -9.48
C PHE A 22 16.91 7.63 -10.85
N SER A 23 18.13 8.10 -11.11
CA SER A 23 18.47 8.86 -12.32
C SER A 23 18.17 8.12 -13.63
N GLU A 24 18.20 6.79 -13.63
CA GLU A 24 17.98 5.97 -14.84
C GLU A 24 16.57 5.35 -14.89
N GLY A 25 15.69 5.70 -13.96
CA GLY A 25 14.29 5.24 -13.97
C GLY A 25 13.80 4.73 -12.62
N LEU A 26 13.13 3.57 -12.64
CA LEU A 26 12.56 2.95 -11.44
C LEU A 26 13.46 1.83 -10.93
N LYS A 27 13.75 1.78 -9.62
CA LYS A 27 14.46 0.64 -9.04
C LYS A 27 13.61 -0.61 -9.14
N GLU A 28 14.19 -1.71 -9.61
CA GLU A 28 13.48 -2.99 -9.79
C GLU A 28 13.09 -3.68 -8.48
N LYS A 29 13.86 -3.42 -7.41
CA LYS A 29 13.57 -3.98 -6.08
C LYS A 29 12.79 -2.97 -5.25
N PRO A 30 11.70 -3.38 -4.59
CA PRO A 30 11.00 -2.50 -3.66
C PRO A 30 11.92 -2.18 -2.49
N SER A 31 11.89 -0.93 -2.04
CA SER A 31 12.60 -0.51 -0.83
C SER A 31 11.82 -0.83 0.43
N GLN A 32 10.50 -0.98 0.31
CA GLN A 32 9.60 -1.30 1.41
C GLN A 32 8.43 -2.12 0.91
N VAL A 33 7.96 -3.04 1.76
CA VAL A 33 6.72 -3.79 1.59
C VAL A 33 5.85 -3.52 2.81
N ILE A 34 4.63 -3.06 2.57
CA ILE A 34 3.63 -2.81 3.60
C ILE A 34 2.59 -3.94 3.50
N SER A 35 2.46 -4.71 4.57
CA SER A 35 1.49 -5.81 4.64
C SER A 35 0.20 -5.37 5.32
N GLY A 36 -0.94 -5.80 4.79
CA GLY A 36 -2.23 -5.65 5.46
C GLY A 36 -2.22 -6.33 6.84
N GLN A 37 -2.87 -5.71 7.82
CA GLN A 37 -2.89 -6.20 9.20
C GLN A 37 -4.19 -6.94 9.57
N TRP A 38 -5.13 -7.05 8.62
CA TRP A 38 -6.45 -7.61 8.87
C TRP A 38 -6.58 -8.95 8.16
N ALA A 39 -7.08 -9.95 8.90
CA ALA A 39 -7.45 -11.23 8.32
C ALA A 39 -8.60 -11.06 7.33
N ALA A 40 -8.59 -11.87 6.29
CA ALA A 40 -9.73 -12.00 5.37
C ALA A 40 -10.93 -12.64 6.09
N GLY A 41 -12.13 -12.21 5.73
CA GLY A 41 -13.40 -12.80 6.16
C GLY A 41 -14.06 -13.57 5.01
N SER A 42 -15.38 -13.41 4.87
CA SER A 42 -16.12 -13.87 3.69
C SER A 42 -15.71 -13.15 2.39
N VAL A 43 -15.15 -11.94 2.52
CA VAL A 43 -14.53 -11.17 1.45
C VAL A 43 -13.04 -11.02 1.78
N PRO A 44 -12.12 -11.12 0.79
CA PRO A 44 -10.71 -10.85 1.02
C PRO A 44 -10.51 -9.44 1.59
N ALA A 45 -9.50 -9.23 2.44
CA ALA A 45 -9.26 -7.92 3.05
C ALA A 45 -9.03 -6.83 1.99
N SER A 46 -8.43 -7.20 0.86
CA SER A 46 -8.20 -6.34 -0.29
C SER A 46 -7.41 -5.07 0.07
N PHE A 47 -6.45 -5.20 0.98
CA PHE A 47 -5.55 -4.11 1.35
C PHE A 47 -4.70 -3.70 0.15
N GLY A 48 -4.76 -2.43 -0.23
CA GLY A 48 -4.09 -1.92 -1.42
C GLY A 48 -4.96 -1.90 -2.67
N PHE A 49 -6.25 -2.26 -2.60
CA PHE A 49 -7.16 -2.20 -3.76
C PHE A 49 -7.36 -0.79 -4.30
N SER A 50 -7.33 0.21 -3.41
CA SER A 50 -7.31 1.63 -3.77
C SER A 50 -6.16 2.32 -3.05
N LEU A 51 -5.41 3.17 -3.75
CA LEU A 51 -4.28 3.92 -3.22
C LEU A 51 -4.43 5.40 -3.58
N ARG A 52 -4.00 6.29 -2.67
CA ARG A 52 -3.79 7.71 -2.99
C ARG A 52 -2.59 8.25 -2.23
N GLY A 53 -1.64 8.86 -2.93
CA GLY A 53 -0.53 9.58 -2.30
C GLY A 53 -0.25 10.92 -2.96
N ASN A 54 1.02 11.35 -2.92
CA ASN A 54 1.51 12.60 -3.51
C ASN A 54 0.92 13.87 -2.87
N LYS A 55 0.59 13.80 -1.58
CA LYS A 55 0.21 14.95 -0.78
C LYS A 55 0.77 14.77 0.62
N ASP A 56 1.38 15.82 1.14
CA ASP A 56 1.81 15.94 2.53
C ASP A 56 0.60 16.47 3.34
N LEU A 57 0.09 15.65 4.26
CA LEU A 57 -1.07 15.91 5.11
C LEU A 57 -0.67 16.34 6.52
N ASP A 58 0.50 15.92 7.00
CA ASP A 58 1.00 16.24 8.34
C ASP A 58 1.99 17.43 8.36
N MET A 59 2.34 17.97 7.19
CA MET A 59 3.24 19.09 6.97
C MET A 59 4.69 18.81 7.37
N ASN A 60 5.15 17.57 7.25
CA ASN A 60 6.53 17.18 7.55
C ASN A 60 7.51 17.34 6.37
N GLY A 61 7.02 17.72 5.19
CA GLY A 61 7.81 17.90 3.97
C GLY A 61 7.91 16.65 3.08
N TYR A 62 7.27 15.54 3.45
CA TYR A 62 7.23 14.28 2.71
C TYR A 62 5.78 13.92 2.32
N PRO A 63 5.53 13.40 1.11
CA PRO A 63 4.19 13.00 0.70
C PRO A 63 3.75 11.70 1.37
N ASP A 64 2.51 11.69 1.87
CA ASP A 64 1.90 10.53 2.53
C ASP A 64 1.23 9.57 1.54
N LEU A 65 0.79 8.42 2.05
CA LEU A 65 0.07 7.38 1.32
C LEU A 65 -1.16 6.88 2.09
N ILE A 66 -2.34 7.02 1.47
CA ILE A 66 -3.58 6.40 1.93
C ILE A 66 -3.77 5.07 1.20
N VAL A 67 -4.04 4.02 1.98
CA VAL A 67 -4.31 2.66 1.51
C VAL A 67 -5.71 2.23 1.93
N GLY A 68 -6.54 1.86 0.96
CA GLY A 68 -7.87 1.29 1.20
C GLY A 68 -7.85 -0.23 1.29
N ALA A 69 -8.68 -0.77 2.18
CA ALA A 69 -8.95 -2.20 2.36
C ALA A 69 -10.46 -2.42 2.52
N PHE A 70 -11.17 -2.40 1.38
CA PHE A 70 -12.63 -2.34 1.39
C PHE A 70 -13.27 -3.59 2.00
N GLY A 71 -12.68 -4.78 1.81
CA GLY A 71 -13.24 -6.04 2.33
C GLY A 71 -13.27 -6.12 3.85
N VAL A 72 -12.49 -5.28 4.55
CA VAL A 72 -12.49 -5.16 6.01
C VAL A 72 -12.97 -3.79 6.49
N ASN A 73 -13.55 -2.97 5.60
CA ASN A 73 -14.06 -1.63 5.88
C ASN A 73 -13.03 -0.71 6.54
N LYS A 74 -11.79 -0.69 6.01
CA LYS A 74 -10.70 0.17 6.52
C LYS A 74 -10.10 1.06 5.43
N ALA A 75 -9.62 2.22 5.86
CA ALA A 75 -8.67 3.05 5.16
C ALA A 75 -7.56 3.43 6.15
N VAL A 76 -6.32 3.42 5.70
CA VAL A 76 -5.13 3.59 6.54
C VAL A 76 -4.28 4.69 5.93
N LEU A 77 -3.83 5.62 6.77
CA LEU A 77 -2.86 6.65 6.39
C LEU A 77 -1.47 6.17 6.83
N TYR A 78 -0.52 6.22 5.91
CA TYR A 78 0.91 5.98 6.11
C TYR A 78 1.70 7.22 5.74
#